data_AF-A0A6H1P4G3-F1
#
_entry.id   AF-A0A6H1P4G3-F1
#
_cell.length_a   1.000
_cell.length_b   1.000
_cell.length_c   1.000
_cell.angle_alpha   90.00
_cell.angle_beta   90.00
_cell.angle_gamma   90.00
#
_symmetry.space_group_name_H-M   'P 1'
#
loop_
_entity.id
_entity.type
_entity.pdbx_description
1 polymer ?
#
loop_
_entity_poly.entity_id
_entity_poly.type
_entity_poly.pdbx_seq_one_letter_code
_entity_poly.pdbx_strand_id
1 'polypeptide(L)' 'MNDLLEAKLTIGRIKTQLLDLAGELIADESAGKEYSIKRLLGVVEYIDEHDVKVSDIET' A
#
# COMPACT_ATOMS: atom_id res chain seq x y z
N MET A 1 -7.13 5.03 -22.40
CA MET A 1 -6.39 5.32 -21.16
C MET A 1 -5.17 4.40 -21.18
N ASN A 2 -3.97 4.88 -20.86
CA ASN A 2 -2.76 4.04 -20.93
C ASN A 2 -2.88 2.92 -19.87
N ASP A 3 -2.72 1.65 -20.26
CA ASP A 3 -2.80 0.48 -19.37
C ASP A 3 -1.86 0.60 -18.16
N LEU A 4 -0.71 1.26 -18.35
CA LEU A 4 0.25 1.53 -17.28
C LEU A 4 -0.32 2.48 -16.22
N LEU A 5 -1.07 3.50 -16.66
CA LEU A 5 -1.74 4.46 -15.76
C LEU A 5 -2.88 3.78 -14.99
N GLU A 6 -3.63 2.88 -15.63
CA GLU A 6 -4.70 2.13 -14.97
C GLU A 6 -4.16 1.14 -13.92
N ALA A 7 -3.07 0.45 -14.25
CA ALA A 7 -2.34 -0.39 -13.30
C ALA A 7 -1.85 0.42 -12.08
N LYS A 8 -1.33 1.64 -12.31
CA LYS A 8 -0.90 2.54 -11.24
C LYS A 8 -2.02 2.95 -10.31
N LEU A 9 -3.14 3.39 -10.87
CA LEU A 9 -4.31 3.78 -10.08
C LEU A 9 -4.84 2.60 -9.26
N THR A 10 -4.77 1.39 -9.81
CA THR A 10 -5.16 0.16 -9.10
C THR A 10 -4.22 -0.13 -7.94
N ILE A 11 -2.90 -0.08 -8.14
CA ILE A 11 -1.91 -0.28 -7.07
C ILE A 11 -2.07 0.79 -5.97
N GLY A 12 -2.28 2.04 -6.34
CA GLY A 12 -2.53 3.12 -5.39
C GLY A 12 -3.73 2.84 -4.47
N ARG A 13 -4.84 2.33 -5.02
CA ARG A 13 -6.01 1.94 -4.23
C ARG A 13 -5.71 0.80 -3.26
N ILE A 14 -4.95 -0.21 -3.70
CA ILE A 14 -4.54 -1.33 -2.84
C ILE A 14 -3.67 -0.83 -1.68
N LYS A 15 -2.73 0.10 -1.93
CA LYS A 15 -1.91 0.71 -0.87
C LYS A 15 -2.76 1.38 0.21
N THR A 16 -3.74 2.20 -0.19
CA THR A 16 -4.64 2.87 0.76
C THR A 16 -5.40 1.85 1.62
N GLN A 17 -5.99 0.82 1.01
CA GLN A 17 -6.74 -0.21 1.74
C GLN A 17 -5.87 -0.98 2.75
N LEU A 18 -4.60 -1.25 2.40
CA LEU A 18 -3.66 -1.91 3.31
C LEU A 18 -3.30 -1.02 4.51
N LEU A 19 -3.13 0.28 4.29
CA LEU A 19 -2.86 1.24 5.36
C LEU A 19 -4.06 1.40 6.31
N ASP A 20 -5.27 1.48 5.75
CA ASP A 20 -6.50 1.56 6.55
C ASP A 20 -6.64 0.32 7.46
N LEU A 21 -6.45 -0.88 6.89
CA LEU A 21 -6.46 -2.12 7.65
C LEU A 21 -5.37 -2.15 8.74
N ALA A 22 -4.16 -1.69 8.44
CA ALA A 22 -3.11 -1.59 9.44
C ALA A 22 -3.51 -0.65 10.60
N GLY A 23 -4.14 0.48 10.28
CA GLY A 23 -4.68 1.43 11.28
C GLY A 23 -5.76 0.81 12.17
N GLU A 24 -6.74 0.11 11.58
CA GLU A 24 -7.79 -0.60 12.32
C GLU A 24 -7.21 -1.67 13.26
N LEU A 25 -6.19 -2.39 12.78
CA LEU A 25 -5.52 -3.42 13.57
C LEU A 25 -4.70 -2.84 14.74
N ILE A 26 -4.10 -1.65 14.58
CA ILE A 26 -3.39 -0.93 15.64
C ILE A 26 -4.37 -0.44 16.71
N ALA A 27 -5.55 0.06 16.29
CA ALA A 27 -6.55 0.62 17.20
C ALA A 27 -7.25 -0.45 18.06
N ASP A 28 -7.16 -1.73 17.71
CA ASP A 28 -7.75 -2.83 18.47
C ASP A 28 -6.82 -3.30 19.60
N GLU A 29 -7.08 -2.80 20.82
CA GLU A 29 -6.33 -3.08 22.04
C GLU A 29 -6.32 -4.57 22.47
N SER A 30 -7.20 -5.40 21.90
CA SER A 30 -7.36 -6.80 22.33
C SER A 30 -6.33 -7.77 21.76
N ALA A 31 -5.46 -7.32 20.85
CA ALA A 31 -4.74 -8.23 20.00
C ALA A 31 -3.24 -7.95 19.90
N GLY A 32 -2.43 -9.00 20.14
CA GLY A 32 -0.99 -9.02 19.88
C GLY A 32 -0.70 -9.01 18.39
N LYS A 33 -0.99 -7.89 17.72
CA LYS A 33 -0.96 -7.73 16.26
C LYS A 33 0.28 -7.01 15.74
N GLU A 34 1.18 -6.58 16.63
CA GLU A 34 2.33 -5.76 16.27
C GLU A 34 3.18 -6.40 15.17
N TYR A 35 3.39 -7.71 15.21
CA TYR A 35 4.07 -8.45 14.14
C TYR A 35 3.32 -8.36 12.78
N SER A 36 2.01 -8.61 12.78
CA SER A 36 1.19 -8.58 11.56
C SER A 36 1.07 -7.17 10.98
N ILE A 37 0.91 -6.16 11.82
CA ILE A 37 0.91 -4.74 11.44
C ILE A 37 2.25 -4.36 10.83
N LYS A 38 3.36 -4.75 11.47
CA LYS A 38 4.71 -4.46 10.95
C LYS A 38 4.96 -5.14 9.60
N ARG A 39 4.43 -6.35 9.39
CA ARG A 39 4.46 -7.04 8.09
C ARG A 39 3.62 -6.32 7.03
N LEU A 40 2.44 -5.82 7.38
CA LEU A 40 1.57 -5.04 6.49
C LEU A 40 2.25 -3.73 6.07
N LEU A 41 2.81 -2.98 7.03
CA LEU A 41 3.54 -1.75 6.77
C LEU A 41 4.73 -1.99 5.83
N GLY A 42 5.52 -3.04 6.08
CA GLY A 42 6.65 -3.37 5.20
C GLY A 42 6.24 -3.74 3.77
N VAL A 43 5.05 -4.31 3.57
CA VAL A 43 4.51 -4.54 2.22
C VAL A 43 4.15 -3.21 1.55
N VAL A 44 3.51 -2.29 2.27
CA VAL A 44 3.17 -0.97 1.71
C VAL A 44 4.44 -0.19 1.35
N GLU A 45 5.43 -0.16 2.24
CA GLU A 45 6.73 0.50 2.00
C GLU A 45 7.44 -0.09 0.78
N TYR A 46 7.51 -1.42 0.67
CA TYR A 46 8.10 -2.08 -0.50
C TYR A 46 7.42 -1.68 -1.81
N ILE A 47 6.08 -1.68 -1.84
CA ILE A 47 5.32 -1.27 -3.03
C ILE A 47 5.53 0.22 -3.30
N ASP A 48 5.74 1.06 -2.28
CA ASP A 48 6.04 2.49 -2.48
C ASP A 48 7.42 2.74 -3.10
N GLU A 49 8.45 2.06 -2.60
CA GLU A 49 9.82 2.18 -3.12
C GLU A 49 9.98 1.64 -4.54
N HIS A 50 9.27 0.56 -4.86
CA HIS A 50 9.40 -0.16 -6.15
C HIS A 50 8.31 0.22 -7.16
N ASP A 51 7.40 1.12 -6.80
CA ASP A 51 6.40 1.64 -7.74
C ASP A 51 7.06 2.53 -8.79
N VAL A 52 6.84 2.23 -10.07
CA VAL A 52 7.04 3.19 -11.18
C VAL A 52 6.31 4.51 -10.87
N LYS A 53 7.02 5.64 -10.85
CA LYS A 53 6.43 6.94 -10.57
C LYS A 53 5.68 7.44 -11.80
N VAL A 54 4.71 8.35 -11.58
CA VAL A 54 4.03 9.01 -12.71
C VAL A 54 5.02 9.75 -13.61
N SER A 55 6.12 10.25 -13.04
CA SER A 55 7.24 10.86 -13.79
C SER A 55 7.96 9.90 -14.72
N ASP A 56 7.87 8.59 -14.47
CA ASP A 56 8.55 7.55 -15.24
C ASP A 56 7.65 7.03 -16.38
N ILE A 57 6.40 7.51 -16.45
CA ILE A 57 5.45 7.21 -17.53
C ILE A 57 5.68 8.25 -18.62
N GLU A 58 6.53 7.92 -19.60
CA GLU A 58 6.63 8.73 -20.82
C GLU A 58 5.25 8.84 -21.47
N THR A 59 4.82 10.09 -21.69
CA THR A 59 3.49 10.44 -22.21
C THR A 59 3.56 10.75 -23.69
#